data_AF-A0A0C9ZHU4-F1
#
_entry.id   AF-A0A0C9ZHU4-F1
#
_cell.length_a   1.000
_cell.length_b   1.000
_cell.length_c   1.000
_cell.angle_alpha   90.00
_cell.angle_beta   90.00
_cell.angle_gamma   90.00
#
_symmetry.space_group_name_H-M   'P 1'
#
loop_
_entity.id
_entity.type
_entity.pdbx_description
1 polymer ?
#
loop_
_entity_poly.entity_id
_entity_poly.type
_entity_poly.pdbx_seq_one_letter_code
_entity_poly.pdbx_strand_id
1 'polypeptide(L)' 'MNPLNPKGLKPCCACPETKAARDACFLEKGGDQGQCVEVLKKHVECMRSLGFEI' A
#
# COMPACT_ATOMS: atom_id res chain seq x y z
N MET A 1 -16.73 11.00 -10.04
CA MET A 1 -15.94 9.81 -9.65
C MET A 1 -14.48 10.04 -10.02
N ASN A 2 -13.54 9.63 -9.18
CA ASN A 2 -12.12 9.61 -9.57
C ASN A 2 -11.97 8.55 -10.70
N PRO A 3 -11.56 8.92 -11.93
CA PRO A 3 -11.41 7.96 -13.03
C PRO A 3 -10.35 6.89 -12.74
N LEU A 4 -9.42 7.17 -11.82
CA LEU A 4 -8.38 6.23 -11.38
C LEU A 4 -8.88 5.25 -10.31
N ASN A 5 -10.01 5.53 -9.65
CA ASN A 5 -10.64 4.65 -8.66
C ASN A 5 -12.13 4.45 -9.02
N PRO A 6 -12.42 3.67 -10.08
CA PRO A 6 -13.78 3.48 -10.58
C PRO A 6 -14.69 2.77 -9.57
N LYS A 7 -14.11 2.02 -8.62
CA LYS A 7 -14.83 1.31 -7.55
C LYS A 7 -15.06 2.15 -6.30
N GLY A 8 -14.53 3.38 -6.23
CA GLY A 8 -14.66 4.25 -5.05
C GLY A 8 -14.08 3.62 -3.78
N LEU A 9 -13.03 2.80 -3.93
CA LEU A 9 -12.40 2.10 -2.81
C LEU A 9 -11.79 3.11 -1.83
N LYS A 10 -11.82 2.81 -0.54
CA LYS A 10 -11.10 3.57 0.48
C LYS A 10 -9.62 3.18 0.49
N PRO A 11 -8.70 4.04 0.97
CA PRO A 11 -7.26 3.73 1.04
C PRO A 11 -6.96 2.40 1.75
N CYS A 12 -7.72 2.09 2.81
CA CYS A 12 -7.60 0.85 3.56
C CYS A 12 -7.95 -0.44 2.77
N CYS A 13 -8.68 -0.30 1.65
CA CYS A 13 -9.17 -1.39 0.80
C CYS A 13 -8.66 -1.30 -0.64
N ALA A 14 -7.91 -0.25 -0.98
CA ALA A 14 -7.39 0.00 -2.32
C ALA A 14 -6.35 -1.05 -2.73
N CYS A 15 -5.49 -1.44 -1.79
CA CYS A 15 -4.34 -2.31 -2.05
C CYS A 15 -4.17 -3.36 -0.93
N PRO A 16 -5.08 -4.35 -0.82
CA PRO A 16 -5.06 -5.31 0.28
C PRO A 16 -3.82 -6.23 0.25
N GLU A 17 -3.36 -6.63 -0.95
CA GLU A 17 -2.21 -7.53 -1.12
C GLU A 17 -0.90 -6.85 -0.67
N THR A 18 -0.63 -5.63 -1.15
CA THR A 18 0.59 -4.91 -0.78
C THR A 18 0.55 -4.41 0.66
N LYS A 19 -0.64 -4.07 1.18
CA LYS A 19 -0.83 -3.76 2.60
C LYS A 19 -0.50 -4.97 3.48
N ALA A 20 -1.03 -6.15 3.16
CA ALA A 20 -0.75 -7.37 3.91
C ALA A 20 0.73 -7.74 3.89
N ALA A 21 1.40 -7.63 2.74
CA ALA A 21 2.84 -7.85 2.63
C ALA A 21 3.65 -6.84 3.46
N ARG A 22 3.22 -5.57 3.47
CA ARG A 22 3.83 -4.54 4.33
C ARG A 22 3.63 -4.90 5.79
N ASP A 23 2.40 -5.13 6.25
CA ASP A 23 2.11 -5.45 7.65
C ASP A 23 2.83 -6.72 8.10
N ALA A 24 2.89 -7.77 7.26
CA ALA A 24 3.67 -8.97 7.53
C ALA A 24 5.17 -8.67 7.67
N CYS A 25 5.74 -7.86 6.76
CA CYS A 25 7.14 -7.46 6.86
C CYS A 25 7.42 -6.68 8.16
N PHE A 26 6.53 -5.75 8.54
CA PHE A 26 6.68 -5.00 9.80
C PHE A 26 6.57 -5.91 11.03
N LEU A 27 5.69 -6.91 11.01
CA LEU A 27 5.54 -7.92 12.07
C LEU A 27 6.75 -8.84 12.17
N GLU A 28 7.27 -9.34 11.04
CA GLU A 28 8.39 -10.28 11.02
C GLU A 28 9.75 -9.62 11.25
N LYS A 29 9.93 -8.39 10.75
CA LYS A 29 11.21 -7.65 10.82
C LYS A 29 11.25 -6.61 11.94
N GLY A 30 10.20 -6.50 12.76
CA GLY A 30 10.16 -5.62 13.93
C GLY A 30 10.18 -4.12 13.60
N GLY A 31 9.78 -3.74 12.38
CA GLY A 31 9.68 -2.34 11.96
C GLY A 31 10.99 -1.67 11.55
N ASP A 32 12.06 -2.43 11.31
CA ASP A 32 13.27 -1.88 10.72
C ASP A 32 12.96 -1.39 9.29
N GLN A 33 12.92 -0.06 9.15
CA GLN A 33 12.42 0.59 7.94
C GLN A 33 13.19 0.17 6.68
N GLY A 34 14.46 -0.22 6.82
CA GLY A 34 15.33 -0.59 5.70
C GLY A 34 14.92 -1.88 5.00
N GLN A 35 14.37 -2.85 5.73
CA GLN A 35 14.02 -4.16 5.14
C GLN A 35 12.65 -4.16 4.46
N CYS A 36 11.75 -3.27 4.89
CA CYS A 36 10.40 -3.19 4.35
C CYS A 36 10.22 -2.07 3.31
N VAL A 37 11.29 -1.37 2.91
CA VAL A 37 11.22 -0.29 1.89
C VAL A 37 10.59 -0.79 0.60
N GLU A 38 10.94 -1.99 0.14
CA GLU A 38 10.41 -2.52 -1.12
C GLU A 38 8.91 -2.80 -1.07
N VAL A 39 8.43 -3.43 0.01
CA VAL A 39 6.99 -3.71 0.18
C VAL A 39 6.21 -2.42 0.43
N LEU A 40 6.79 -1.44 1.14
CA LEU A 40 6.20 -0.13 1.31
C LEU A 40 6.09 0.62 -0.02
N LYS A 41 7.14 0.59 -0.85
CA LYS A 41 7.16 1.24 -2.17
C LYS A 41 6.08 0.66 -3.08
N LYS A 42 5.91 -0.67 -3.11
CA LYS A 42 4.82 -1.33 -3.82
C LYS A 42 3.44 -0.88 -3.34
N HIS A 43 3.26 -0.70 -2.03
CA HIS A 43 2.01 -0.21 -1.46
C HIS A 43 1.69 1.23 -1.87
N VAL A 44 2.68 2.12 -1.78
CA VAL A 44 2.55 3.53 -2.20
C VAL A 44 2.28 3.62 -3.71
N GLU A 45 2.97 2.83 -4.53
CA GLU A 45 2.79 2.81 -5.98
C GLU A 45 1.39 2.35 -6.39
N CYS A 46 0.84 1.33 -5.70
CA CYS A 46 -0.54 0.89 -5.90
C CYS A 46 -1.54 2.01 -5.53
N MET A 47 -1.34 2.70 -4.41
CA MET A 47 -2.22 3.80 -4.00
C MET A 47 -2.13 5.00 -4.96
N ARG A 48 -0.93 5.36 -5.43
CA ARG A 48 -0.72 6.41 -6.43
C ARG A 48 -1.38 6.06 -7.77
N SER A 49 -1.35 4.79 -8.18
CA SER A 49 -2.02 4.33 -9.40
C SER A 49 -3.54 4.51 -9.35
N LEU A 50 -4.12 4.50 -8.14
CA LEU A 50 -5.55 4.77 -7.91
C LEU A 50 -5.84 6.26 -7.64
N GLY A 51 -4.81 7.11 -7.73
CA GLY A 51 -4.92 8.56 -7.53
C GLY A 51 -4.99 9.00 -6.07
N PHE A 52 -4.51 8.19 -5.12
CA PHE A 52 -4.34 8.63 -3.73
C PHE A 52 -2.97 9.30 -3.55
N GLU A 53 -2.95 10.48 -2.91
CA GLU A 53 -1.72 11.16 -2.49
C GLU A 53 -1.31 10.69 -1.09
N ILE A 54 -0.21 9.94 -1.01
CA ILE A 54 0.47 9.42 0.19
C ILE A 54 1.94 9.81 0.16
#